data_AF-A0A1B6M0R8-F1
#
_entry.id   AF-A0A1B6M0R8-F1
#
_cell.length_a   1.000
_cell.length_b   1.000
_cell.length_c   1.000
_cell.angle_alpha   90.00
_cell.angle_beta   90.00
_cell.angle_gamma   90.00
#
_symmetry.space_group_name_H-M   'P 1'
#
loop_
_entity.id
_entity.type
_entity.pdbx_description
1 polymer ?
#
loop_
_entity_poly.entity_id
_entity_poly.type
_entity_poly.pdbx_seq_one_letter_code
_entity_poly.pdbx_strand_id
1 'polypeptide(L)'
;QADQSVMDTSQLCVAACLALGLAVSSQGYSVDPNFGGKSAYAPAPGYTLGSAPATAHGYYPSLPSYSSKPSSLVERFRWRYVDYAFPSEEARYAAMAQQLYIPENNLPVGIEVWNNKLFVSVPRWAAGVPATLNYLPLDEAPVEEPKLIPYPDWAANRVDDCDALTTTYRIRVDECDR
;
A
#
# COMPACT_ATOMS: atom_id res chain seq x y z
N GLN A 1 48.25 18.21 -15.81
CA GLN A 1 47.55 17.02 -16.35
C GLN A 1 46.40 16.74 -15.42
N ALA A 2 45.21 17.20 -15.81
CA ALA A 2 43.95 16.86 -15.19
C ALA A 2 43.32 15.78 -16.06
N ASP A 3 43.06 14.61 -15.49
CA ASP A 3 42.13 13.64 -16.05
C ASP A 3 41.30 13.11 -14.88
N GLN A 4 40.08 13.62 -14.81
CA GLN A 4 39.06 13.23 -13.85
C GLN A 4 37.83 12.91 -14.70
N SER A 5 37.86 11.75 -15.36
CA SER A 5 36.65 11.12 -15.91
C SER A 5 35.95 10.31 -14.82
N VAL A 6 35.49 11.00 -13.78
CA VAL A 6 34.45 10.45 -12.90
C VAL A 6 33.14 10.71 -13.63
N MET A 7 32.67 9.70 -14.38
CA MET A 7 31.29 9.71 -14.86
C MET A 7 30.36 9.72 -13.66
N ASP A 8 29.58 10.79 -13.58
CA ASP A 8 28.60 11.06 -12.55
C ASP A 8 27.49 10.00 -12.60
N THR A 9 27.39 9.19 -11.54
CA THR A 9 26.38 8.12 -11.40
C THR A 9 24.94 8.64 -11.47
N SER A 10 24.72 9.95 -11.27
CA SER A 10 23.42 10.59 -11.46
C SER A 10 22.97 10.63 -12.92
N GLN A 11 23.89 10.73 -13.89
CA GLN A 11 23.55 10.75 -15.31
C GLN A 11 23.14 9.38 -15.85
N LEU A 12 23.60 8.29 -15.22
CA LEU A 12 23.22 6.92 -15.59
C LEU A 12 21.74 6.64 -15.25
N CYS A 13 21.22 7.21 -14.16
CA CYS A 13 19.81 7.05 -13.78
C CYS A 13 18.85 7.76 -14.76
N VAL A 14 19.16 9.00 -15.14
CA VAL A 14 18.33 9.76 -16.10
C VAL A 14 18.36 9.11 -17.48
N ALA A 15 19.53 8.60 -17.91
CA ALA A 15 19.67 7.88 -19.17
C ALA A 15 18.90 6.54 -19.18
N ALA A 16 18.85 5.81 -18.08
CA ALA A 16 18.07 4.58 -17.96
C ALA A 16 16.55 4.82 -18.02
N CYS A 17 16.06 5.91 -17.39
CA CYS A 17 14.64 6.30 -17.46
C CYS A 17 14.21 6.72 -18.88
N LEU A 18 15.05 7.47 -19.61
CA LEU A 18 14.78 7.86 -21.00
C LEU A 18 14.82 6.67 -21.97
N ALA A 19 15.77 5.73 -21.76
CA ALA A 19 15.87 4.52 -22.60
C ALA A 19 14.68 3.56 -22.39
N LEU A 20 14.15 3.47 -21.16
CA LEU A 20 12.92 2.71 -20.88
C LEU A 20 11.66 3.42 -21.40
N GLY A 21 11.62 4.76 -21.39
CA GLY A 21 10.51 5.53 -21.93
C GLY A 21 10.32 5.38 -23.45
N LEU A 22 11.40 5.20 -24.20
CA LEU A 22 11.33 4.98 -25.65
C LEU A 22 10.97 3.53 -26.04
N ALA A 23 11.22 2.54 -25.18
CA ALA A 23 10.85 1.15 -25.45
C ALA A 23 9.35 0.87 -25.24
N VAL A 24 8.65 1.68 -24.44
CA VAL A 24 7.22 1.44 -24.10
C VAL A 24 6.25 1.96 -25.18
N SER A 25 6.70 2.80 -26.13
CA SER A 25 5.81 3.43 -27.10
C SER A 25 5.51 2.61 -28.37
N SER A 26 6.13 1.42 -28.56
CA SER A 26 5.96 0.64 -29.80
C SER A 26 5.24 -0.71 -29.66
N GLN A 27 4.97 -1.20 -28.45
CA GLN A 27 4.05 -2.32 -28.27
C GLN A 27 2.65 -1.80 -27.95
N GLY A 28 1.81 -1.77 -28.98
CA GLY A 28 0.36 -1.64 -28.80
C GLY A 28 -0.15 -2.72 -27.86
N TYR A 29 -0.73 -2.32 -26.73
CA TYR A 29 -1.44 -3.23 -25.83
C TYR A 29 -2.73 -3.70 -26.52
N SER A 30 -2.72 -4.92 -27.05
CA SER A 30 -3.97 -5.64 -27.32
C SER A 30 -4.50 -6.16 -25.98
N VAL A 31 -5.61 -5.61 -25.50
CA VAL A 31 -6.35 -6.21 -24.40
C VAL A 31 -6.92 -7.56 -24.86
N ASP A 32 -6.47 -8.64 -24.24
CA ASP A 32 -7.06 -9.97 -24.45
C ASP A 32 -8.47 -9.99 -23.82
N PRO A 33 -9.56 -10.20 -24.59
CA PRO A 33 -10.92 -10.15 -24.07
C PRO A 33 -11.26 -11.31 -23.10
N ASN A 34 -10.34 -12.25 -22.86
CA ASN A 34 -10.57 -13.41 -21.99
C ASN A 34 -9.94 -13.29 -20.59
N PHE A 35 -9.55 -12.10 -20.13
CA PHE A 35 -9.10 -11.88 -18.74
C PHE A 35 -10.28 -11.86 -17.73
N GLY A 36 -11.23 -12.78 -17.89
CA GLY A 36 -12.19 -13.17 -16.87
C GLY A 36 -11.62 -14.32 -16.05
N GLY A 37 -10.76 -14.00 -15.08
CA GLY A 37 -10.29 -14.97 -14.10
C GLY A 37 -11.47 -15.53 -13.31
N LYS A 38 -11.93 -16.74 -13.67
CA LYS A 38 -12.91 -17.49 -12.87
C LYS A 38 -12.27 -17.81 -11.52
N SER A 39 -12.96 -17.43 -10.45
CA SER A 39 -12.63 -17.83 -9.08
C SER A 39 -12.53 -19.36 -9.00
N ALA A 40 -11.30 -19.87 -8.90
CA ALA A 40 -11.03 -21.29 -8.69
C ALA A 40 -10.88 -21.54 -7.19
N TYR A 41 -11.99 -21.51 -6.45
CA TYR A 41 -12.06 -22.33 -5.24
C TYR A 41 -12.16 -23.78 -5.71
N ALA A 42 -11.07 -24.53 -5.58
CA ALA A 42 -11.11 -25.98 -5.73
C ALA A 42 -12.02 -26.54 -4.62
N PRO A 43 -13.12 -27.25 -4.95
CA PRO A 43 -13.89 -27.95 -3.92
C PRO A 43 -13.01 -29.07 -3.34
N ALA A 44 -13.07 -29.25 -2.02
CA ALA A 44 -12.40 -30.34 -1.33
C ALA A 44 -12.78 -31.70 -1.98
N PRO A 45 -11.84 -32.65 -2.08
CA PRO A 45 -12.07 -33.88 -2.82
C PRO A 45 -13.02 -34.78 -2.02
N GLY A 46 -14.12 -35.23 -2.64
CA GLY A 46 -14.82 -36.42 -2.17
C GLY A 46 -16.34 -36.49 -2.26
N TYR A 47 -17.06 -35.51 -2.82
CA TYR A 47 -18.52 -35.65 -2.98
C TYR A 47 -18.89 -35.80 -4.45
N THR A 48 -19.11 -37.04 -4.88
CA THR A 48 -19.79 -37.33 -6.13
C THR A 48 -21.24 -36.86 -6.01
N LEU A 49 -21.68 -36.03 -6.96
CA LEU A 49 -23.07 -35.59 -7.12
C LEU A 49 -23.94 -36.76 -7.64
N GLY A 50 -24.14 -37.75 -6.79
CA GLY A 50 -25.16 -38.78 -6.97
C GLY A 50 -26.48 -38.24 -6.45
N SER A 51 -27.49 -38.17 -7.32
CA SER A 51 -28.87 -37.86 -6.99
C SER A 51 -29.31 -38.60 -5.71
N ALA A 52 -29.56 -37.85 -4.64
CA ALA A 52 -30.05 -38.41 -3.39
C ALA A 52 -31.46 -39.00 -3.58
N PRO A 53 -31.75 -40.22 -3.10
CA PRO A 53 -33.08 -40.79 -3.19
C PRO A 53 -34.04 -39.99 -2.30
N ALA A 54 -35.13 -39.54 -2.90
CA ALA A 54 -36.15 -38.72 -2.27
C ALA A 54 -37.07 -39.55 -1.35
N THR A 55 -36.55 -40.20 -0.31
CA THR A 55 -37.36 -40.79 0.77
C THR A 55 -36.50 -41.21 1.95
N ALA A 56 -36.07 -40.24 2.75
CA ALA A 56 -35.67 -40.50 4.12
C ALA A 56 -36.10 -39.32 4.98
N HIS A 57 -37.10 -39.52 5.83
CA HIS A 57 -37.47 -38.60 6.91
C HIS A 57 -36.35 -38.61 7.97
N GLY A 58 -35.21 -38.00 7.63
CA GLY A 58 -34.07 -37.82 8.52
C GLY A 58 -34.25 -36.55 9.33
N TYR A 59 -34.19 -36.70 10.65
CA TYR A 59 -34.16 -35.59 11.60
C TYR A 59 -32.83 -34.83 11.44
N TYR A 60 -32.80 -33.78 10.63
CA TYR A 60 -31.69 -32.83 10.63
C TYR A 60 -31.91 -31.89 11.82
N PRO A 61 -31.07 -31.93 12.87
CA PRO A 61 -31.14 -30.90 13.90
C PRO A 61 -30.86 -29.56 13.22
N SER A 62 -31.78 -28.61 13.40
CA SER A 62 -31.60 -27.25 12.92
C SER A 62 -30.29 -26.71 13.47
N LEU A 63 -29.38 -26.29 12.58
CA LEU A 63 -28.19 -25.55 12.99
C LEU A 63 -28.64 -24.36 13.85
N PRO A 64 -28.03 -24.14 15.03
CA PRO A 64 -28.35 -22.95 15.81
C PRO A 64 -28.09 -21.74 14.92
N SER A 65 -29.11 -20.89 14.75
CA SER A 65 -28.96 -19.63 14.05
C SER A 65 -28.04 -18.76 14.91
N TYR A 66 -26.75 -18.77 14.57
CA TYR A 66 -25.82 -17.83 15.15
C TYR A 66 -26.21 -16.46 14.60
N SER A 67 -27.05 -15.74 15.35
CA SER A 67 -27.32 -14.33 15.10
C SER A 67 -26.02 -13.59 15.38
N SER A 68 -25.13 -13.56 14.38
CA SER A 68 -23.98 -12.67 14.38
C SER A 68 -24.55 -11.26 14.31
N LYS A 69 -24.69 -10.63 15.47
CA LYS A 69 -24.96 -9.21 15.56
C LYS A 69 -23.93 -8.52 14.65
N PRO A 70 -24.32 -7.78 13.61
CA PRO A 70 -23.35 -7.14 12.75
C PRO A 70 -22.57 -6.15 13.62
N SER A 71 -21.26 -6.38 13.76
CA SER A 71 -20.37 -5.45 14.43
C SER A 71 -20.33 -4.18 13.59
N SER A 72 -20.80 -3.06 14.14
CA SER A 72 -20.60 -1.75 13.52
C SER A 72 -19.10 -1.46 13.46
N LEU A 73 -18.60 -1.07 12.29
CA LEU A 73 -17.24 -0.56 12.17
C LEU A 73 -17.12 0.73 12.99
N VAL A 74 -16.07 0.81 13.79
CA VAL A 74 -15.74 2.01 14.56
C VAL A 74 -14.60 2.71 13.83
N GLU A 75 -14.84 3.97 13.46
CA GLU A 75 -13.82 4.82 12.87
C GLU A 75 -12.76 5.16 13.93
N ARG A 76 -11.49 4.90 13.61
CA ARG A 76 -10.35 5.23 14.48
C ARG A 76 -9.59 6.46 14.03
N PHE A 77 -9.43 6.63 12.72
CA PHE A 77 -8.69 7.73 12.11
C PHE A 77 -9.44 8.21 10.88
N ARG A 78 -9.42 9.52 10.65
CA ARG A 78 -9.95 10.15 9.44
C ARG A 78 -8.97 11.20 8.94
N TRP A 79 -8.94 11.43 7.63
CA TRP A 79 -8.20 12.52 7.00
C TRP A 79 -9.08 13.23 5.99
N ARG A 80 -9.00 14.56 5.94
CA ARG A 80 -9.36 15.31 4.74
C ARG A 80 -8.21 15.34 3.75
N TYR A 81 -7.00 15.60 4.26
CA TYR A 81 -5.74 15.50 3.56
C TYR A 81 -4.74 14.77 4.45
N VAL A 82 -3.89 13.95 3.85
CA VAL A 82 -2.81 13.27 4.58
C VAL A 82 -1.69 14.27 4.86
N ASP A 83 -1.27 14.36 6.11
CA ASP A 83 -0.13 15.15 6.55
C ASP A 83 0.89 14.27 7.27
N TYR A 84 2.12 14.79 7.44
CA TYR A 84 3.25 14.04 7.97
C TYR A 84 3.81 14.70 9.23
N ALA A 85 4.45 13.90 10.07
CA ALA A 85 5.09 14.33 11.30
C ALA A 85 6.45 15.02 11.01
N PHE A 86 6.40 16.13 10.27
CA PHE A 86 7.58 16.93 9.93
C PHE A 86 8.33 17.36 11.21
N PRO A 87 9.67 17.48 11.18
CA PRO A 87 10.45 17.91 12.34
C PRO A 87 10.07 19.29 12.89
N SER A 88 9.60 20.18 12.01
CA SER A 88 9.05 21.48 12.37
C SER A 88 8.05 21.97 11.33
N GLU A 89 7.26 22.97 11.67
CA GLU A 89 6.32 23.60 10.73
C GLU A 89 7.08 24.33 9.60
N GLU A 90 8.25 24.91 9.87
CA GLU A 90 9.12 25.49 8.84
C GLU A 90 9.58 24.43 7.83
N ALA A 91 9.94 23.23 8.30
CA ALA A 91 10.31 22.12 7.42
C ALA A 91 9.13 21.69 6.54
N ARG A 92 7.92 21.66 7.10
CA ARG A 92 6.68 21.39 6.36
C ARG A 92 6.43 22.45 5.28
N TYR A 93 6.51 23.74 5.62
CA TYR A 93 6.34 24.82 4.63
C TYR A 93 7.43 24.81 3.55
N ALA A 94 8.68 24.52 3.92
CA ALA A 94 9.76 24.37 2.97
C ALA A 94 9.52 23.20 2.00
N ALA A 95 9.03 22.06 2.49
CA ALA A 95 8.65 20.93 1.65
C ALA A 95 7.51 21.27 0.69
N MET A 96 6.52 22.04 1.13
CA MET A 96 5.45 22.54 0.25
C MET A 96 5.97 23.50 -0.81
N ALA A 97 6.83 24.45 -0.43
CA ALA A 97 7.43 25.42 -1.36
C ALA A 97 8.31 24.74 -2.42
N GLN A 98 8.97 23.64 -2.07
CA GLN A 98 9.79 22.83 -2.96
C GLN A 98 9.00 21.76 -3.73
N GLN A 99 7.68 21.69 -3.56
CA GLN A 99 6.81 20.66 -4.14
C GLN A 99 7.20 19.22 -3.73
N LEU A 100 7.94 19.07 -2.63
CA LEU A 100 8.23 17.79 -1.99
C LEU A 100 7.05 17.28 -1.16
N TYR A 101 6.12 18.17 -0.81
CA TYR A 101 4.85 17.85 -0.19
C TYR A 101 3.70 18.60 -0.88
N ILE A 102 2.77 17.85 -1.47
CA ILE A 102 1.53 18.38 -2.09
C ILE A 102 0.37 17.58 -1.50
N PRO A 103 -0.42 18.15 -0.56
CA PRO A 103 -1.43 17.41 0.19
C PRO A 103 -2.39 16.58 -0.67
N GLU A 104 -2.78 17.10 -1.84
CA GLU A 104 -3.72 16.49 -2.78
C GLU A 104 -3.19 15.21 -3.43
N ASN A 105 -1.86 15.04 -3.48
CA ASN A 105 -1.22 13.91 -4.15
C ASN A 105 -0.98 12.71 -3.21
N ASN A 106 -1.34 12.83 -1.93
CA ASN A 106 -1.04 11.83 -0.91
C ASN A 106 -2.25 10.92 -0.67
N LEU A 107 -2.37 9.85 -1.46
CA LEU A 107 -3.44 8.86 -1.31
C LEU A 107 -2.94 7.58 -0.60
N PRO A 108 -3.46 7.25 0.59
CA PRO A 108 -3.19 5.96 1.22
C PRO A 108 -3.85 4.81 0.47
N VAL A 109 -3.12 3.72 0.24
CA VAL A 109 -3.66 2.56 -0.51
C VAL A 109 -3.57 1.22 0.21
N GLY A 110 -2.71 1.11 1.22
CA GLY A 110 -2.47 -0.13 1.93
C GLY A 110 -2.23 0.12 3.40
N ILE A 111 -2.80 -0.75 4.23
CA ILE A 111 -2.67 -0.72 5.69
C ILE A 111 -2.29 -2.11 6.20
N GLU A 112 -1.56 -2.15 7.31
CA GLU A 112 -1.22 -3.38 8.02
C GLU A 112 -1.06 -3.06 9.50
N VAL A 113 -1.41 -3.99 10.39
CA VAL A 113 -1.26 -3.80 11.84
C VAL A 113 -0.17 -4.71 12.36
N TRP A 114 0.80 -4.13 13.06
CA TRP A 114 1.79 -4.90 13.81
C TRP A 114 2.13 -4.22 15.11
N ASN A 115 2.06 -4.99 16.20
CA ASN A 115 2.17 -4.48 17.57
C ASN A 115 1.23 -3.28 17.82
N ASN A 116 1.76 -2.17 18.31
CA ASN A 116 1.02 -0.93 18.55
C ASN A 116 1.09 0.04 17.37
N LYS A 117 1.32 -0.45 16.14
CA LYS A 117 1.46 0.38 14.94
C LYS A 117 0.45 -0.02 13.87
N LEU A 118 -0.24 0.98 13.33
CA LEU A 118 -0.94 0.89 12.07
C LEU A 118 -0.03 1.42 10.97
N PHE A 119 0.53 0.54 10.17
CA PHE A 119 1.31 0.91 9.00
C PHE A 119 0.38 1.40 7.89
N VAL A 120 0.81 2.45 7.19
CA VAL A 120 0.08 3.09 6.10
C VAL A 120 1.05 3.36 4.97
N SER A 121 0.72 2.86 3.78
CA SER A 121 1.49 3.08 2.56
C SER A 121 0.85 4.18 1.70
N VAL A 122 1.70 5.09 1.22
CA VAL A 122 1.34 6.19 0.32
C VAL A 122 2.25 6.12 -0.91
N PRO A 123 1.79 5.56 -2.03
CA PRO A 123 2.62 5.40 -3.22
C PRO A 123 2.99 6.74 -3.86
N ARG A 124 4.16 6.81 -4.50
CA ARG A 124 4.63 8.01 -5.22
C ARG A 124 4.11 8.05 -6.66
N TRP A 125 2.79 8.13 -6.84
CA TRP A 125 2.18 8.26 -8.18
C TRP A 125 2.37 9.64 -8.81
N ALA A 126 2.51 10.65 -7.97
CA ALA A 126 2.80 12.01 -8.36
C ALA A 126 3.87 12.58 -7.42
N ALA A 127 4.48 13.71 -7.83
CA ALA A 127 5.36 14.47 -6.95
C ALA A 127 4.61 14.93 -5.69
N GLY A 128 5.36 15.29 -4.64
CA GLY A 128 4.75 15.80 -3.41
C GLY A 128 4.36 14.74 -2.38
N VAL A 129 4.95 13.53 -2.45
CA VAL A 129 4.80 12.47 -1.45
C VAL A 129 6.10 12.34 -0.65
N PRO A 130 6.17 12.91 0.57
CA PRO A 130 7.39 12.95 1.38
C PRO A 130 7.88 11.55 1.77
N ALA A 131 6.98 10.69 2.26
CA ALA A 131 7.31 9.36 2.75
C ALA A 131 6.29 8.33 2.29
N THR A 132 6.78 7.20 1.78
CA THR A 132 5.94 6.19 1.14
C THR A 132 5.51 5.08 2.07
N LEU A 133 6.29 4.81 3.12
CA LEU A 133 5.92 3.90 4.21
C LEU A 133 5.90 4.66 5.52
N ASN A 134 4.77 4.58 6.21
CA ASN A 134 4.51 5.34 7.42
C ASN A 134 3.79 4.47 8.45
N TYR A 135 3.68 4.95 9.68
CA TYR A 135 2.83 4.36 10.69
C TYR A 135 2.11 5.40 11.55
N LEU A 136 1.10 4.93 12.27
CA LEU A 136 0.42 5.63 13.35
C LEU A 136 0.46 4.78 14.63
N PRO A 137 0.68 5.39 15.80
CA PRO A 137 0.54 4.70 17.08
C PRO A 137 -0.92 4.32 17.34
N LEU A 138 -1.15 3.10 17.84
CA LEU A 138 -2.48 2.56 18.16
C LEU A 138 -2.83 2.64 19.66
N ASP A 139 -1.84 2.94 20.49
CA ASP A 139 -1.92 3.17 21.93
C ASP A 139 -2.40 4.57 22.29
N GLU A 140 -2.41 5.49 21.33
CA GLU A 140 -2.96 6.83 21.47
C GLU A 140 -4.48 6.86 21.23
N ALA A 141 -5.15 7.88 21.79
CA ALA A 141 -6.57 8.09 21.53
C ALA A 141 -6.82 8.36 20.04
N PRO A 142 -8.01 8.04 19.50
CA PRO A 142 -8.39 8.46 18.15
C PRO A 142 -8.19 9.96 17.97
N VAL A 143 -7.40 10.33 16.95
CA VAL A 143 -7.15 11.72 16.57
C VAL A 143 -7.76 11.95 15.20
N GLU A 144 -8.38 13.12 15.01
CA GLU A 144 -8.77 13.59 13.68
C GLU A 144 -7.56 14.14 12.95
N GLU A 145 -7.37 13.73 11.69
CA GLU A 145 -6.25 14.15 10.83
C GLU A 145 -4.86 13.88 11.45
N PRO A 146 -4.58 12.65 11.91
CA PRO A 146 -3.30 12.36 12.55
C PRO A 146 -2.15 12.44 11.53
N LYS A 147 -1.01 12.95 11.99
CA LYS A 147 0.19 13.07 11.15
C LYS A 147 0.85 11.70 10.98
N LEU A 148 1.12 11.30 9.74
CA LEU A 148 1.83 10.07 9.43
C LEU A 148 3.30 10.17 9.85
N ILE A 149 3.81 9.15 10.55
CA ILE A 149 5.20 9.07 10.97
C ILE A 149 5.96 8.19 9.96
N PRO A 150 6.98 8.70 9.26
CA PRO A 150 7.76 7.90 8.32
C PRO A 150 8.45 6.71 8.98
N TYR A 151 8.44 5.57 8.31
CA TYR A 151 9.08 4.34 8.78
C TYR A 151 10.21 3.87 7.85
N PRO A 152 11.33 3.37 8.40
CA PRO A 152 11.73 3.47 9.81
C PRO A 152 12.01 4.92 10.24
N ASP A 153 12.38 5.78 9.29
CA ASP A 153 12.66 7.20 9.49
C ASP A 153 12.54 7.99 8.17
N TRP A 154 12.84 9.29 8.23
CA TRP A 154 12.86 10.19 7.08
C TRP A 154 13.96 9.85 6.05
N ALA A 155 15.11 9.34 6.49
CA ALA A 155 16.23 9.03 5.61
C ALA A 155 15.92 7.83 4.70
N ALA A 156 15.28 6.81 5.25
CA ALA A 156 14.78 5.66 4.49
C ALA A 156 13.69 6.01 3.48
N ASN A 157 13.13 7.21 3.56
CA ASN A 157 12.12 7.75 2.64
C ASN A 157 12.67 8.90 1.79
N ARG A 158 13.99 9.09 1.70
CA ARG A 158 14.56 10.14 0.85
C ARG A 158 14.20 9.91 -0.62
N VAL A 159 13.73 10.98 -1.27
CA VAL A 159 13.47 10.99 -2.72
C VAL A 159 14.83 11.07 -3.44
N ASP A 160 14.94 10.46 -4.61
CA ASP A 160 16.15 10.40 -5.44
C ASP A 160 17.35 9.69 -4.80
N ASP A 161 17.07 8.80 -3.84
CA ASP A 161 18.05 7.91 -3.23
C ASP A 161 17.71 6.46 -3.60
N CYS A 162 18.64 5.79 -4.29
CA CYS A 162 18.45 4.42 -4.77
C CYS A 162 18.49 3.39 -3.64
N ASP A 163 19.08 3.74 -2.49
CA ASP A 163 19.14 2.87 -1.31
C ASP A 163 17.91 3.08 -0.39
N ALA A 164 17.10 4.10 -0.68
CA ALA A 164 15.87 4.40 0.05
C ALA A 164 14.63 3.75 -0.58
N LEU A 165 13.51 3.80 0.16
CA LEU A 165 12.21 3.36 -0.34
C LEU A 165 11.77 4.27 -1.50
N THR A 166 11.65 3.70 -2.69
CA THR A 166 11.19 4.40 -3.89
C THR A 166 9.67 4.62 -3.83
N THR A 167 8.90 3.54 -3.68
CA THR A 167 7.45 3.55 -3.51
C THR A 167 6.97 2.23 -2.89
N THR A 168 6.07 2.33 -1.91
CA THR A 168 5.48 1.18 -1.22
C THR A 168 3.99 1.08 -1.56
N TYR A 169 3.53 -0.13 -1.90
CA TYR A 169 2.13 -0.39 -2.31
C TYR A 169 1.38 -1.29 -1.36
N ARG A 170 1.92 -2.50 -1.16
CA ARG A 170 1.33 -3.51 -0.30
C ARG A 170 2.36 -3.84 0.77
N ILE A 171 1.86 -3.86 1.99
CA ILE A 171 2.59 -4.22 3.18
C ILE A 171 1.90 -5.44 3.77
N ARG A 172 2.71 -6.32 4.34
CA ARG A 172 2.24 -7.54 5.00
C ARG A 172 3.23 -7.84 6.10
N VAL A 173 2.70 -8.23 7.24
CA VAL A 173 3.48 -8.78 8.34
C VAL A 173 3.27 -10.29 8.35
N ASP A 174 4.35 -11.04 8.49
CA ASP A 174 4.29 -12.50 8.62
C ASP A 174 4.31 -12.98 10.08
N GLU A 175 4.16 -14.28 10.28
CA GLU A 175 4.18 -14.92 11.60
C GLU A 175 5.53 -14.82 12.32
N CYS A 176 6.57 -14.36 11.62
CA CYS A 176 7.92 -14.17 12.13
C CYS A 176 8.23 -12.69 12.43
N ASP A 177 7.21 -11.81 12.50
CA ASP A 177 7.35 -10.38 12.79
C ASP A 177 8.24 -9.62 11.78
N ARG A 178 8.10 -9.92 10.48
CA ARG A 178 8.84 -9.26 9.38
C ARG A 178 7.93 -8.50 8.42
#